data_AF-A0A538TXJ0-F1
#
_entry.id   AF-A0A538TXJ0-F1
#
_cell.length_a   1.000
_cell.length_b   1.000
_cell.length_c   1.000
_cell.angle_alpha   90.00
_cell.angle_beta   90.00
_cell.angle_gamma   90.00
#
_symmetry.space_group_name_H-M   'P 1'
#
loop_
_entity.id
_entity.type
_entity.pdbx_description
1 polymer ?
#
loop_
_entity_poly.entity_id
_entity_poly.type
_entity_poly.pdbx_seq_one_letter_code
_entity_poly.pdbx_strand_id
1 'polypeptide(L)'
;MPKTRRRRRTYTLDRRTSILEVAQKQGLTAAQVQRKFGVTPVTYYSWRKKYLHAGRGASSTVRGTDLTRQLRTTVQARVRTILPGIVRNEVNQYLNTLFGGGRGRTRKT
;
A
#
# COMPACT_ATOMS: atom_id res chain seq x y z
N MET A 1 -26.81 -16.00 -48.32
CA MET A 1 -26.66 -17.03 -47.26
C MET A 1 -26.90 -16.39 -45.89
N PRO A 2 -28.01 -16.70 -45.18
CA PRO A 2 -28.23 -16.19 -43.84
C PRO A 2 -27.21 -16.82 -42.87
N LYS A 3 -26.39 -15.99 -42.20
CA LYS A 3 -25.44 -16.45 -41.18
C LYS A 3 -26.21 -16.84 -39.92
N THR A 4 -26.29 -18.13 -39.62
CA THR A 4 -26.87 -18.64 -38.36
C THR A 4 -26.12 -18.03 -37.17
N ARG A 5 -26.81 -17.26 -36.32
CA ARG A 5 -26.23 -16.65 -35.12
C ARG A 5 -25.92 -17.74 -34.09
N ARG A 6 -24.67 -17.84 -33.66
CA ARG A 6 -24.27 -18.75 -32.58
C ARG A 6 -24.97 -18.36 -31.28
N ARG A 7 -25.54 -19.35 -30.57
CA ARG A 7 -26.13 -19.14 -29.23
C ARG A 7 -25.04 -18.62 -28.28
N ARG A 8 -25.32 -17.50 -27.60
CA ARG A 8 -24.39 -16.93 -26.61
C ARG A 8 -24.38 -17.83 -25.38
N ARG A 9 -23.19 -18.28 -24.98
CA ARG A 9 -22.99 -18.93 -23.68
C ARG A 9 -22.94 -17.86 -22.60
N THR A 10 -23.86 -17.93 -21.64
CA THR A 10 -23.83 -17.10 -20.44
C THR A 10 -23.13 -17.87 -19.34
N TYR A 11 -22.09 -17.27 -18.75
CA TYR A 11 -21.44 -17.80 -17.55
C TYR A 11 -21.93 -16.98 -16.37
N THR A 12 -22.44 -17.65 -15.34
CA THR A 12 -22.81 -17.00 -14.07
C THR A 12 -21.58 -16.41 -13.40
N LEU A 13 -21.79 -15.39 -12.56
CA LEU A 13 -20.70 -14.72 -11.84
C LEU A 13 -19.92 -15.71 -10.97
N ASP A 14 -20.63 -16.55 -10.21
CA ASP A 14 -20.03 -17.54 -9.30
C ASP A 14 -19.19 -18.59 -10.02
N ARG A 15 -19.66 -19.02 -11.21
CA ARG A 15 -18.90 -19.96 -12.02
C ARG A 15 -17.61 -19.32 -12.54
N ARG A 16 -17.69 -18.04 -12.92
CA ARG A 16 -16.52 -17.29 -13.39
C ARG A 16 -15.50 -17.08 -12.27
N THR A 17 -15.92 -16.71 -11.06
CA THR A 17 -15.01 -16.51 -9.92
C THR A 17 -14.34 -17.81 -9.52
N SER A 18 -15.10 -18.89 -9.40
CA SER A 18 -14.56 -20.23 -9.08
C SER A 18 -13.48 -20.68 -10.09
N ILE A 19 -13.72 -20.49 -11.39
CA ILE A 19 -12.73 -20.84 -12.43
C ILE A 19 -11.45 -20.00 -12.30
N LEU A 20 -11.59 -18.70 -12.02
CA LEU A 20 -10.44 -17.80 -11.86
C LEU A 20 -9.62 -18.13 -10.62
N GLU A 21 -10.26 -18.43 -9.50
CA GLU A 21 -9.61 -18.83 -8.25
C GLU A 21 -8.85 -20.15 -8.42
N VAL A 22 -9.49 -21.16 -9.02
CA VAL A 22 -8.83 -22.44 -9.28
C VAL A 22 -7.67 -22.27 -10.25
N ALA A 23 -7.83 -21.47 -11.32
CA ALA A 23 -6.76 -21.19 -12.27
C ALA A 23 -5.58 -20.46 -11.61
N GLN A 24 -5.84 -19.53 -10.69
CA GLN A 24 -4.80 -18.83 -9.94
C GLN A 24 -4.09 -19.78 -8.95
N LYS A 25 -4.84 -20.59 -8.19
CA LYS A 25 -4.29 -21.52 -7.20
C LYS A 25 -3.42 -22.61 -7.83
N GLN A 26 -3.81 -23.09 -9.01
CA GLN A 26 -3.12 -24.17 -9.71
C GLN A 26 -2.13 -23.69 -10.79
N GLY A 27 -1.97 -22.38 -10.97
CA GLY A 27 -1.09 -21.82 -12.00
C GLY A 27 -1.48 -22.20 -13.43
N LEU A 28 -2.78 -22.36 -13.71
CA LEU A 28 -3.25 -22.84 -15.02
C LEU A 28 -3.06 -21.79 -16.12
N THR A 29 -2.54 -22.25 -17.25
CA THR A 29 -2.51 -21.50 -18.51
C THR A 29 -3.89 -21.44 -19.14
N ALA A 30 -4.13 -20.47 -20.05
CA ALA A 30 -5.41 -20.34 -20.74
C ALA A 30 -5.79 -21.61 -21.54
N ALA A 31 -4.81 -22.31 -22.11
CA ALA A 31 -5.03 -23.58 -22.80
C ALA A 31 -5.49 -24.69 -21.84
N GLN A 32 -4.92 -24.74 -20.63
CA GLN A 32 -5.36 -25.70 -19.61
C GLN A 32 -6.74 -25.35 -19.06
N VAL A 33 -7.05 -24.06 -18.88
CA VAL A 33 -8.39 -23.61 -18.49
C VAL A 33 -9.43 -23.99 -19.54
N GLN A 34 -9.08 -23.88 -20.83
CA GLN A 34 -9.95 -24.35 -21.91
C GLN A 34 -10.20 -25.85 -21.84
N ARG A 35 -9.15 -26.66 -21.66
CA ARG A 35 -9.27 -28.12 -21.56
C ARG A 35 -10.10 -28.54 -20.35
N LYS A 36 -9.93 -27.87 -19.20
CA LYS A 36 -10.55 -28.23 -17.92
C LYS A 36 -11.96 -27.71 -17.75
N PHE A 37 -12.23 -26.48 -18.21
CA PHE A 37 -13.51 -25.78 -17.95
C PHE A 37 -14.31 -25.46 -19.21
N GLY A 38 -13.77 -25.74 -20.41
CA GLY A 38 -14.42 -25.44 -21.68
C GLY A 38 -14.55 -23.94 -21.99
N VAL A 39 -13.80 -23.10 -21.28
CA VAL A 39 -13.78 -21.65 -21.46
C VAL A 39 -12.75 -21.30 -22.53
N THR A 40 -13.15 -20.53 -23.54
CA THR A 40 -12.21 -20.13 -24.59
C THR A 40 -11.12 -19.22 -24.01
N PRO A 41 -9.87 -19.28 -24.52
CA PRO A 41 -8.77 -18.47 -24.01
C PRO A 41 -9.10 -16.97 -23.98
N VAL A 42 -9.73 -16.46 -25.05
CA VAL A 42 -10.16 -15.06 -25.16
C VAL A 42 -11.12 -14.66 -24.03
N THR A 43 -12.11 -15.50 -23.75
CA THR A 43 -13.06 -15.26 -22.64
C THR A 43 -12.34 -15.29 -21.30
N TYR A 44 -11.45 -16.25 -21.07
CA TYR A 44 -10.64 -16.33 -19.85
C TYR A 44 -9.78 -15.07 -19.65
N TYR A 45 -9.08 -14.60 -20.69
CA TYR A 45 -8.28 -13.38 -20.58
C TYR A 45 -9.11 -12.15 -20.25
N SER A 46 -10.30 -12.01 -20.88
CA SER A 46 -11.23 -10.92 -20.58
C SER A 46 -11.66 -10.90 -19.12
N TRP A 47 -11.81 -12.09 -18.53
CA TRP A 47 -12.21 -12.27 -17.15
C TRP A 47 -11.07 -12.01 -16.17
N ARG A 48 -9.90 -12.58 -16.46
CA ARG A 48 -8.68 -12.43 -15.67
C ARG A 48 -8.25 -10.97 -15.61
N LYS A 49 -8.31 -10.23 -16.72
CA LYS A 49 -8.03 -8.78 -16.74
C LYS A 49 -8.86 -8.04 -15.69
N LYS A 50 -10.18 -8.22 -15.72
CA LYS A 50 -11.10 -7.56 -14.77
C LYS A 50 -10.87 -8.00 -13.32
N TYR A 51 -10.53 -9.27 -13.11
CA TYR A 51 -10.23 -9.84 -11.79
C TYR A 51 -8.95 -9.26 -11.17
N LEU A 52 -7.89 -9.08 -11.97
CA LEU A 52 -6.63 -8.49 -11.51
C LEU A 52 -6.79 -7.01 -11.11
N HIS A 53 -7.63 -6.26 -11.82
CA HIS A 53 -7.91 -4.86 -11.47
C HIS A 53 -8.74 -4.74 -10.19
N ALA A 54 -9.65 -5.68 -9.91
CA ALA A 54 -10.38 -5.72 -8.65
C ALA A 54 -9.44 -5.97 -7.44
N GLY A 55 -8.42 -6.82 -7.59
CA GLY A 55 -7.44 -7.08 -6.52
C GLY A 55 -6.46 -5.94 -6.25
N ARG A 56 -6.05 -5.19 -7.30
CA ARG A 56 -5.10 -4.07 -7.14
C ARG A 56 -5.73 -2.82 -6.51
N GLY A 57 -7.00 -2.53 -6.78
CA GLY A 57 -7.68 -1.36 -6.22
C GLY A 57 -8.17 -1.53 -4.78
N ALA A 58 -8.54 -2.75 -4.36
CA ALA A 58 -9.12 -2.98 -3.04
C ALA A 58 -8.08 -3.27 -1.94
N SER A 59 -6.96 -3.93 -2.26
CA SER A 59 -6.00 -4.38 -1.23
C SER A 59 -4.83 -3.41 -0.98
N SER A 60 -4.46 -2.60 -1.98
CA SER A 60 -3.30 -1.70 -1.86
C SER A 60 -3.63 -0.40 -1.11
N THR A 61 -4.83 0.16 -1.30
CA THR A 61 -5.26 1.40 -0.65
C THR A 61 -5.42 1.21 0.86
N VAL A 62 -6.11 0.14 1.30
CA VAL A 62 -6.37 -0.09 2.73
C VAL A 62 -5.08 -0.41 3.51
N ARG A 63 -4.20 -1.25 2.96
CA ARG A 63 -2.94 -1.61 3.61
C ARG A 63 -1.92 -0.47 3.59
N GLY A 64 -1.94 0.38 2.54
CA GLY A 64 -1.13 1.60 2.45
C GLY A 64 -1.56 2.69 3.43
N THR A 65 -2.87 2.84 3.67
CA THR A 65 -3.39 3.80 4.66
C THR A 65 -3.06 3.40 6.09
N ASP A 66 -3.11 2.11 6.42
CA ASP A 66 -2.76 1.67 7.78
C ASP A 66 -1.27 1.83 8.09
N LEU A 67 -0.39 1.45 7.16
CA LEU A 67 1.05 1.60 7.34
C LEU A 67 1.47 3.07 7.47
N THR A 68 0.93 3.95 6.62
CA THR A 68 1.23 5.39 6.69
C THR A 68 0.71 6.03 7.97
N ARG A 69 -0.45 5.59 8.47
CA ARG A 69 -0.99 6.04 9.76
C ARG A 69 -0.11 5.60 10.93
N GLN A 70 0.33 4.34 10.93
CA GLN A 70 1.24 3.79 11.95
C GLN A 70 2.60 4.50 11.94
N LEU A 71 3.18 4.75 10.76
CA LEU A 71 4.44 5.50 10.65
C LEU A 71 4.30 6.92 11.17
N ARG A 72 3.20 7.62 10.83
CA ARG A 72 2.94 8.98 11.31
C ARG A 72 2.83 9.04 12.84
N THR A 73 2.13 8.08 13.46
CA THR A 73 2.03 8.01 14.92
C THR A 73 3.38 7.78 15.59
N THR A 74 4.21 6.89 15.05
CA THR A 74 5.55 6.61 15.59
C THR A 74 6.48 7.82 15.47
N VAL A 75 6.48 8.49 14.32
CA VAL A 75 7.25 9.72 14.11
C VAL A 75 6.81 10.81 15.08
N GLN A 76 5.50 11.04 15.24
CA GLN A 76 4.98 12.05 16.16
C GLN A 76 5.34 11.76 17.62
N ALA A 77 5.28 10.50 18.06
CA ALA A 77 5.69 10.11 19.40
C ALA A 77 7.17 10.42 19.64
N ARG A 78 8.03 10.09 18.67
CA ARG A 78 9.48 10.35 18.77
C ARG A 78 9.80 11.83 18.81
N VAL A 79 9.11 12.64 17.98
CA VAL A 79 9.25 14.10 17.95
C VAL A 79 8.86 14.71 19.31
N ARG A 80 7.75 14.26 19.92
CA ARG A 80 7.32 14.73 21.25
C ARG A 80 8.32 14.43 22.36
N THR A 81 9.04 13.31 22.28
CA THR A 81 10.07 12.96 23.26
C THR A 81 11.34 13.79 23.12
N ILE A 82 11.78 14.06 21.88
CA ILE A 82 13.06 14.72 21.61
C ILE A 82 12.96 16.24 21.75
N LEU A 83 11.86 16.84 21.27
CA LEU A 83 11.70 18.30 21.20
C LEU A 83 11.96 19.04 22.51
N PRO A 84 11.46 18.60 23.68
CA PRO A 84 11.70 19.32 24.94
C PRO A 84 13.18 19.40 25.33
N GLY A 85 13.98 18.38 25.00
CA GLY A 85 15.42 18.37 25.28
C GLY A 85 16.19 19.32 24.37
N ILE A 86 15.86 19.33 23.07
CA ILE A 86 16.47 20.26 22.11
C ILE A 86 16.14 21.70 22.49
N VAL A 87 14.88 22.01 22.75
CA VAL A 87 14.45 23.37 23.13
C VAL A 87 15.15 23.84 24.41
N ARG A 88 15.27 22.98 25.44
CA ARG A 88 16.01 23.33 26.66
C ARG A 88 17.49 23.63 26.39
N ASN A 89 18.14 22.86 25.52
CA ASN A 89 19.54 23.06 25.19
C ASN A 89 19.78 24.38 24.44
N GLU A 90 18.95 24.68 23.43
CA GLU A 90 19.01 25.93 22.67
C GLU A 90 18.76 27.15 23.57
N VAL A 91 17.73 27.07 24.42
CA VAL A 91 17.42 28.14 25.39
C VAL A 91 18.59 28.32 26.37
N ASN A 92 19.16 27.24 26.90
CA ASN A 92 20.31 27.34 27.82
C ASN A 92 21.56 27.93 27.15
N GLN A 93 21.84 27.57 25.88
CA GLN A 93 22.93 28.20 25.12
C GLN A 93 22.68 29.69 24.94
N TYR A 94 21.47 30.08 24.55
CA TYR A 94 21.10 31.48 24.40
C TYR A 94 21.24 32.26 25.73
N LEU A 95 20.73 31.70 26.83
CA LEU A 95 20.88 32.29 28.16
C LEU A 95 22.35 32.41 28.57
N ASN A 96 23.19 31.41 28.30
CA ASN A 96 24.63 31.48 28.57
C ASN A 96 25.34 32.54 27.72
N THR A 97 24.95 32.74 26.45
CA THR A 97 25.51 33.82 25.63
C THR A 97 25.09 35.21 26.11
N LEU A 98 23.84 35.37 26.56
CA LEU A 98 23.33 36.64 27.07
C LEU A 98 23.86 37.00 28.45
N PHE A 99 23.99 36.01 29.34
CA PHE A 99 24.26 36.23 30.77
C PHE A 99 25.63 35.71 31.23
N GLY A 100 26.37 34.95 30.41
CA GLY A 100 27.66 34.35 30.75
C GLY A 100 28.87 35.29 30.63
N GLY A 101 28.71 36.48 30.06
CA GLY A 101 29.81 37.46 29.90
C GLY A 101 30.22 38.21 31.18
N GLY A 102 29.56 37.97 32.33
CA GLY A 102 29.63 38.85 33.50
C GLY A 102 30.46 38.41 34.70
N ARG A 103 31.12 37.24 34.70
CA ARG A 103 31.86 36.76 35.89
C ARG A 103 33.32 36.47 35.58
N GLY A 104 34.21 37.32 36.12
CA GLY A 104 35.56 36.89 36.50
C GLY A 104 36.73 37.65 35.92
N ARG A 105 36.69 38.99 35.78
CA ARG A 105 37.91 39.78 35.65
C ARG A 105 38.50 40.07 37.03
N THR A 106 39.03 39.04 37.69
CA THR A 106 39.83 39.23 38.92
C THR A 106 41.21 39.73 38.51
N ARG A 107 41.45 41.03 38.69
CA ARG A 107 42.80 41.63 38.66
C ARG A 107 43.64 40.97 39.75
N LYS A 108 44.68 40.23 39.38
CA LYS A 108 45.80 39.94 40.28
C LYS A 108 46.76 41.12 40.24
N THR A 109 46.87 41.79 41.38
CA THR A 109 47.99 42.65 41.80
C THR A 109 49.23 41.81 42.04
#